data_AF-A0A965ZBM3-F1
#
_entry.id   AF-A0A965ZBM3-F1
#
_cell.length_a   1.000
_cell.length_b   1.000
_cell.length_c   1.000
_cell.angle_alpha   90.00
_cell.angle_beta   90.00
_cell.angle_gamma   90.00
#
_symmetry.space_group_name_H-M   'P 1'
#
loop_
_entity.id
_entity.type
_entity.pdbx_description
1 polymer ?
#
loop_
_entity_poly.entity_id
_entity_poly.type
_entity_poly.pdbx_seq_one_letter_code
_entity_poly.pdbx_strand_id
1 'polypeptide(L)'
;MSDVSILSNQYNQLVATSDKVNNSVITFKKEHLLADESNRRKYPKLAVSAEEHAEAKKTLTAFLDNIKKIMDENELKSDFIPSLIILDYKDRLSKYHDLNSALPNLINQVSNDKPIQSKDLIILDDLLTVLDSERSSLFRKLRKGRG
;
A
#
# COMPACT_ATOMS: atom_id res chain seq x y z
N MET A 1 18.18 10.80 22.50
CA MET A 1 17.90 9.65 21.60
C MET A 1 18.81 9.79 20.40
N SER A 2 19.47 8.72 19.93
CA SER A 2 20.34 8.80 18.74
C SER A 2 19.52 8.75 17.46
N ASP A 3 19.99 9.45 16.42
CA ASP A 3 19.36 9.47 15.09
C ASP A 3 19.19 8.06 14.50
N VAL A 4 20.09 7.14 14.84
CA VAL A 4 20.04 5.73 14.44
C VAL A 4 18.82 5.01 15.03
N SER A 5 18.46 5.31 16.29
CA SER A 5 17.28 4.71 16.94
C SER A 5 15.98 5.17 16.27
N ILE A 6 15.90 6.46 15.95
CA ILE A 6 14.75 7.05 15.23
C ILE A 6 14.60 6.40 13.85
N LEU A 7 15.68 6.33 13.07
CA LEU A 7 15.68 5.70 11.74
C LEU A 7 15.31 4.22 11.81
N SER A 8 15.75 3.49 12.84
CA SER A 8 15.46 2.07 12.99
C SER A 8 13.98 1.82 13.26
N ASN A 9 13.36 2.64 14.11
CA ASN A 9 11.92 2.54 14.40
C ASN A 9 11.08 2.83 13.15
N GLN A 10 11.49 3.82 12.35
CA GLN A 10 10.80 4.18 11.11
C GLN A 10 10.89 3.08 10.06
N TYR A 11 12.07 2.48 9.90
CA TYR A 11 12.24 1.34 9.01
C TYR A 11 11.33 0.18 9.44
N ASN A 12 11.29 -0.16 10.73
CA ASN A 12 10.46 -1.25 11.23
C ASN A 12 8.96 -0.96 11.01
N GLN A 13 8.51 0.27 11.25
CA GLN A 13 7.13 0.67 10.95
C GLN A 13 6.83 0.51 9.46
N LEU A 14 7.72 0.97 8.58
CA LEU A 14 7.51 0.91 7.14
C LEU A 14 7.52 -0.52 6.59
N VAL A 15 8.36 -1.40 7.16
CA VAL A 15 8.35 -2.84 6.86
C VAL A 15 6.99 -3.44 7.23
N ALA A 16 6.52 -3.22 8.46
CA ALA A 16 5.24 -3.74 8.91
C ALA A 16 4.05 -3.21 8.08
N THR A 17 4.09 -1.94 7.70
CA THR A 17 3.13 -1.34 6.77
C THR A 17 3.19 -2.02 5.41
N SER A 18 4.38 -2.14 4.80
CA SER A 18 4.55 -2.72 3.47
C SER A 18 4.03 -4.15 3.41
N ASP A 19 4.39 -4.98 4.39
CA ASP A 19 3.94 -6.37 4.43
C ASP A 19 2.41 -6.46 4.54
N LYS A 20 1.78 -5.64 5.40
CA LYS A 20 0.31 -5.62 5.56
C LYS A 20 -0.42 -5.15 4.31
N VAL A 21 0.03 -4.06 3.71
CA VAL A 21 -0.60 -3.51 2.50
C VAL A 21 -0.39 -4.46 1.33
N ASN A 22 0.81 -5.02 1.16
CA ASN A 22 1.11 -5.98 0.10
C ASN A 22 0.25 -7.23 0.22
N ASN A 23 0.11 -7.80 1.42
CA ASN A 23 -0.78 -8.94 1.64
C ASN A 23 -2.23 -8.61 1.27
N SER A 24 -2.70 -7.41 1.62
CA SER A 24 -4.05 -6.96 1.26
C SER A 24 -4.22 -6.85 -0.26
N VAL A 25 -3.26 -6.25 -0.96
CA VAL A 25 -3.26 -6.15 -2.43
C VAL A 25 -3.22 -7.54 -3.07
N ILE A 26 -2.44 -8.48 -2.53
CA ILE A 26 -2.40 -9.87 -3.00
C ILE A 26 -3.78 -10.51 -2.87
N THR A 27 -4.49 -10.33 -1.76
CA THR A 27 -5.86 -10.84 -1.58
C THR A 27 -6.79 -10.34 -2.69
N PHE A 28 -6.81 -9.04 -2.96
CA PHE A 28 -7.62 -8.48 -4.06
C PHE A 28 -7.18 -8.95 -5.45
N LYS A 29 -5.88 -9.15 -5.67
CA LYS A 29 -5.36 -9.75 -6.93
C LYS A 29 -5.82 -11.19 -7.10
N LYS A 30 -5.83 -12.00 -6.04
CA LYS A 30 -6.37 -13.36 -6.07
C LYS A 30 -7.84 -13.34 -6.43
N GLU A 31 -8.64 -12.46 -5.82
CA GLU A 31 -10.06 -12.32 -6.14
C GLU A 31 -10.29 -11.92 -7.59
N HIS A 32 -9.53 -10.94 -8.10
CA HIS A 32 -9.59 -10.53 -9.49
C HIS A 32 -9.24 -11.69 -10.44
N LEU A 33 -8.17 -12.45 -10.13
CA LEU A 33 -7.77 -13.61 -10.91
C LEU A 33 -8.86 -14.69 -10.91
N LEU A 34 -9.46 -14.96 -9.74
CA LEU A 34 -10.52 -15.93 -9.55
C LEU A 34 -11.89 -15.44 -10.06
N ALA A 35 -12.06 -14.18 -10.46
CA ALA A 35 -13.29 -13.74 -11.11
C ALA A 35 -13.47 -14.41 -12.49
N ASP A 36 -12.36 -14.80 -13.13
CA ASP A 36 -12.34 -15.58 -14.37
C ASP A 36 -12.48 -17.08 -14.08
N GLU A 37 -13.52 -17.71 -14.64
CA GLU A 37 -13.80 -19.12 -14.47
C GLU A 37 -12.67 -20.03 -14.99
N SER A 38 -11.95 -19.61 -16.04
CA SER A 38 -10.81 -20.36 -16.57
C SER A 38 -9.67 -20.45 -15.54
N ASN A 39 -9.43 -19.37 -14.81
CA ASN A 39 -8.42 -19.32 -13.74
C ASN A 39 -8.85 -20.11 -12.51
N ARG A 40 -10.14 -20.11 -12.15
CA ARG A 40 -10.66 -21.00 -11.07
C ARG A 40 -10.39 -22.47 -11.37
N ARG A 41 -10.61 -22.89 -12.63
CA ARG A 41 -10.33 -24.28 -13.06
C ARG A 41 -8.84 -24.60 -13.05
N LYS A 42 -7.99 -23.63 -13.41
CA LYS A 42 -6.52 -23.78 -13.40
C LYS A 42 -5.94 -23.83 -11.99
N TYR A 43 -6.52 -23.09 -11.04
CA TYR A 43 -6.05 -22.97 -9.66
C TYR A 43 -7.13 -23.35 -8.64
N PRO A 44 -7.60 -24.61 -8.60
CA PRO A 44 -8.75 -25.01 -7.77
C PRO A 44 -8.50 -24.95 -6.26
N LYS A 45 -7.23 -24.87 -5.83
CA LYS A 45 -6.82 -24.70 -4.43
C LYS A 45 -6.70 -23.23 -4.01
N LEU A 46 -6.74 -22.31 -4.96
CA LEU A 46 -6.65 -20.88 -4.66
C LEU A 46 -8.05 -20.41 -4.24
N ALA A 47 -8.17 -20.04 -2.98
CA ALA A 47 -9.37 -19.44 -2.41
C ALA A 47 -8.95 -18.28 -1.51
N VAL A 48 -9.84 -17.30 -1.40
CA VAL A 48 -9.75 -16.21 -0.43
C VAL A 48 -10.88 -16.45 0.56
N SER A 49 -10.56 -16.55 1.86
CA SER A 49 -11.59 -16.70 2.88
C SER A 49 -12.30 -15.37 3.13
N ALA A 50 -13.52 -15.42 3.66
CA ALA A 50 -14.25 -14.20 3.99
C ALA A 50 -13.52 -13.36 5.05
N GLU A 51 -12.82 -14.01 5.97
CA GLU A 51 -11.99 -13.36 6.99
C GLU A 51 -10.76 -12.69 6.38
N GLU A 52 -10.05 -13.39 5.47
CA GLU A 52 -8.91 -12.82 4.73
C GLU A 52 -9.34 -11.59 3.93
N HIS A 53 -10.48 -11.68 3.24
CA HIS A 53 -11.05 -10.55 2.50
C HIS A 53 -11.41 -9.37 3.41
N ALA A 54 -12.10 -9.61 4.52
CA ALA A 54 -12.52 -8.56 5.43
C ALA A 54 -11.31 -7.81 6.05
N GLU A 55 -10.25 -8.54 6.41
CA GLU A 55 -9.02 -7.95 6.93
C GLU A 55 -8.26 -7.16 5.85
N ALA A 56 -8.14 -7.72 4.65
CA ALA A 56 -7.52 -7.06 3.50
C ALA A 56 -8.26 -5.77 3.13
N LYS A 57 -9.60 -5.83 3.07
CA LYS A 57 -10.46 -4.67 2.81
C LYS A 57 -10.26 -3.58 3.84
N LYS A 58 -10.30 -3.92 5.14
CA LYS A 58 -10.11 -2.95 6.22
C LYS A 58 -8.75 -2.28 6.13
N THR A 59 -7.70 -3.07 5.96
CA THR A 59 -6.31 -2.59 5.88
C THR A 59 -6.10 -1.71 4.65
N LEU A 60 -6.55 -2.16 3.48
CA LEU A 60 -6.36 -1.45 2.23
C LEU A 60 -7.19 -0.16 2.18
N THR A 61 -8.44 -0.17 2.65
CA THR A 61 -9.26 1.04 2.73
C THR A 61 -8.60 2.09 3.63
N ALA A 62 -8.18 1.70 4.83
CA ALA A 62 -7.52 2.61 5.76
C ALA A 62 -6.20 3.17 5.21
N PHE A 63 -5.43 2.34 4.50
CA PHE A 63 -4.22 2.79 3.81
C PHE A 63 -4.54 3.82 2.71
N LEU A 64 -5.48 3.51 1.82
CA LEU A 64 -5.86 4.41 0.71
C LEU A 64 -6.45 5.74 1.20
N ASP A 65 -7.28 5.71 2.24
CA ASP A 65 -7.79 6.92 2.88
C ASP A 65 -6.65 7.75 3.48
N ASN A 66 -5.65 7.11 4.07
CA ASN A 66 -4.48 7.81 4.57
C ASN A 66 -3.65 8.42 3.43
N ILE A 67 -3.47 7.71 2.31
CA ILE A 67 -2.83 8.27 1.11
C ILE A 67 -3.58 9.51 0.63
N LYS A 68 -4.92 9.45 0.58
CA LYS A 68 -5.75 10.58 0.19
C LYS A 68 -5.52 11.79 1.09
N LYS A 69 -5.49 11.61 2.41
CA LYS A 69 -5.21 12.68 3.37
C LYS A 69 -3.81 13.30 3.20
N ILE A 70 -2.79 12.47 2.96
CA ILE A 70 -1.43 12.95 2.68
C ILE A 70 -1.42 13.82 1.42
N MET A 71 -2.13 13.39 0.37
CA MET A 71 -2.18 14.08 -0.93
C MET A 71 -3.01 15.38 -0.86
N ASP A 72 -4.23 15.33 -0.34
CA ASP A 72 -5.22 16.43 -0.37
C ASP A 72 -5.07 17.42 0.78
N GLU A 73 -4.90 16.92 2.01
CA GLU A 73 -4.96 17.74 3.23
C GLU A 73 -3.57 18.18 3.72
N ASN A 74 -2.50 17.79 2.99
CA ASN A 74 -1.10 17.93 3.43
C ASN A 74 -0.87 17.34 4.83
N GLU A 75 -1.60 16.29 5.19
CA GLU A 75 -1.49 15.73 6.54
C GLU A 75 -0.14 15.04 6.72
N LEU A 76 0.66 15.55 7.67
CA LEU A 76 1.99 15.02 8.02
C LEU A 76 1.93 13.95 9.14
N LYS A 77 0.73 13.43 9.39
CA LYS A 77 0.48 12.35 10.34
C LYS A 77 -0.12 11.17 9.61
N SER A 78 0.46 10.00 9.83
CA SER A 78 -0.01 8.77 9.24
C SER A 78 0.31 7.60 10.15
N ASP A 79 -0.66 6.70 10.28
CA ASP A 79 -0.48 5.43 10.97
C ASP A 79 0.38 4.46 10.14
N PHE A 80 0.40 4.65 8.82
CA PHE A 80 1.06 3.76 7.86
C PHE A 80 2.45 4.27 7.46
N ILE A 81 2.60 5.58 7.23
CA ILE A 81 3.81 6.21 6.73
C ILE A 81 4.47 7.04 7.84
N PRO A 82 5.74 6.79 8.19
CA PRO A 82 6.43 7.59 9.19
C PRO A 82 6.54 9.07 8.81
N SER A 83 6.23 9.99 9.74
CA SER A 83 6.16 11.44 9.48
C SER A 83 7.39 12.05 8.80
N LEU A 84 8.60 11.57 9.09
CA LEU A 84 9.82 12.10 8.48
C LEU A 84 9.94 11.82 6.98
N ILE A 85 9.26 10.79 6.47
CA ILE A 85 9.31 10.44 5.05
C ILE A 85 8.00 10.76 4.31
N ILE A 86 6.97 11.29 4.98
CA ILE A 86 5.69 11.60 4.34
C ILE A 86 5.86 12.56 3.16
N LEU A 87 6.72 13.57 3.31
CA LEU A 87 6.97 14.54 2.23
C LEU A 87 7.67 13.89 1.03
N ASP A 88 8.72 13.10 1.26
CA ASP A 88 9.43 12.36 0.21
C ASP A 88 8.49 11.38 -0.50
N TYR A 89 7.68 10.67 0.28
CA TYR A 89 6.67 9.73 -0.20
C TYR A 89 5.61 10.44 -1.05
N LYS A 90 5.08 11.58 -0.58
CA LYS A 90 4.14 12.42 -1.33
C LYS A 90 4.73 12.93 -2.64
N ASP A 91 5.97 13.41 -2.64
CA ASP A 91 6.66 13.90 -3.85
C ASP A 91 6.87 12.79 -4.88
N ARG A 92 7.02 11.53 -4.45
CA ARG A 92 7.07 10.40 -5.37
C ARG A 92 5.69 10.05 -5.90
N LEU A 93 4.67 10.05 -5.05
CA LEU A 93 3.29 9.78 -5.46
C LEU A 93 2.79 10.81 -6.47
N SER A 94 3.14 12.08 -6.32
CA SER A 94 2.73 13.15 -7.24
C SER A 94 3.27 13.00 -8.67
N LYS A 95 4.30 12.16 -8.87
CA LYS A 95 4.88 11.86 -10.19
C LYS A 95 4.05 10.85 -10.98
N TYR A 96 3.15 10.12 -10.32
CA TYR A 96 2.26 9.18 -10.98
C TYR A 96 1.06 9.94 -11.54
N HIS A 97 0.99 9.98 -12.88
CA HIS A 97 -0.15 10.56 -13.57
C HIS A 97 -1.43 9.82 -13.16
N ASP A 98 -2.54 10.54 -13.01
CA ASP A 98 -3.87 10.01 -12.67
C ASP A 98 -4.09 9.45 -11.26
N LEU A 99 -3.07 9.36 -10.39
CA LEU A 99 -3.25 8.83 -9.03
C LEU A 99 -4.32 9.60 -8.25
N ASN A 100 -4.27 10.93 -8.25
CA ASN A 100 -5.23 11.76 -7.52
C ASN A 100 -6.66 11.62 -8.04
N SER A 101 -6.84 11.49 -9.35
CA SER A 101 -8.17 11.29 -9.95
C SER A 101 -8.69 9.88 -9.74
N ALA A 102 -7.82 8.87 -9.67
CA ALA A 102 -8.20 7.47 -9.58
C ALA A 102 -8.38 7.00 -8.12
N LEU A 103 -7.69 7.60 -7.16
CA LEU A 103 -7.72 7.23 -5.75
C LEU A 103 -9.13 7.24 -5.14
N PRO A 104 -9.99 8.25 -5.37
CA PRO A 104 -11.37 8.23 -4.86
C PRO A 104 -12.20 7.06 -5.41
N ASN A 105 -12.00 6.70 -6.68
CA ASN A 105 -12.69 5.57 -7.28
C ASN A 105 -12.20 4.24 -6.68
N LEU A 106 -10.88 4.10 -6.52
CA LEU A 106 -10.26 2.93 -5.91
C LEU A 106 -10.74 2.72 -4.47
N ILE A 107 -10.79 3.78 -3.65
CA ILE A 107 -11.34 3.74 -2.29
C ILE A 107 -12.80 3.27 -2.31
N ASN A 108 -13.62 3.83 -3.20
CA ASN A 108 -15.04 3.44 -3.34
C ASN A 108 -15.18 1.97 -3.74
N GLN A 109 -14.32 1.47 -4.64
CA GLN A 109 -14.37 0.07 -5.08
C GLN A 109 -14.00 -0.88 -3.94
N VAL A 110 -12.88 -0.63 -3.26
CA VAL A 110 -12.40 -1.46 -2.14
C VAL A 110 -13.41 -1.44 -0.99
N SER A 111 -13.93 -0.26 -0.61
CA SER A 111 -14.85 -0.12 0.52
C SER A 111 -16.24 -0.71 0.29
N ASN A 112 -16.71 -0.76 -0.97
CA ASN A 112 -18.04 -1.27 -1.32
C ASN A 112 -18.03 -2.67 -1.96
N ASP A 113 -16.93 -3.43 -1.82
CA ASP A 113 -16.77 -4.77 -2.40
C ASP A 113 -17.08 -4.81 -3.91
N LYS A 114 -16.78 -3.72 -4.62
CA LYS A 114 -16.93 -3.70 -6.07
C LYS A 114 -15.72 -4.40 -6.71
N PRO A 115 -15.93 -5.12 -7.83
CA PRO A 115 -14.82 -5.73 -8.55
C PRO A 115 -13.75 -4.70 -8.91
N ILE A 116 -12.52 -5.00 -8.50
CA ILE A 116 -11.33 -4.20 -8.83
C ILE A 116 -10.95 -4.48 -10.29
N GLN A 117 -10.75 -3.43 -11.08
CA GLN A 117 -10.36 -3.54 -12.48
C GLN A 117 -8.84 -3.61 -12.63
N SER A 118 -8.34 -4.04 -13.79
CA SER A 118 -6.90 -4.15 -14.02
C SER A 118 -6.17 -2.81 -13.87
N LYS A 119 -6.80 -1.69 -14.23
CA LYS A 119 -6.24 -0.33 -14.01
C LYS A 119 -6.06 0.01 -12.52
N ASP A 120 -6.98 -0.49 -11.69
CA ASP A 120 -6.98 -0.25 -10.25
C ASP A 120 -5.85 -1.06 -9.58
N LEU A 121 -5.56 -2.26 -10.11
CA LEU A 121 -4.41 -3.08 -9.70
C LEU A 121 -3.07 -2.42 -10.04
N ILE A 122 -2.98 -1.74 -11.20
CA ILE A 122 -1.75 -1.00 -11.58
C ILE A 122 -1.49 0.12 -10.58
N ILE A 123 -2.52 0.87 -10.18
CA ILE A 123 -2.39 1.93 -9.17
C ILE A 123 -1.91 1.36 -7.83
N LEU A 124 -2.46 0.21 -7.41
CA LEU A 124 -2.02 -0.46 -6.20
C LEU A 124 -0.53 -0.88 -6.28
N ASP A 125 -0.09 -1.35 -7.44
CA ASP A 125 1.32 -1.70 -7.68
C ASP A 125 2.24 -0.48 -7.66
N ASP A 126 1.80 0.65 -8.20
CA ASP A 126 2.52 1.91 -8.13
C ASP A 126 2.67 2.38 -6.68
N LEU A 127 1.59 2.34 -5.89
CA LEU A 127 1.63 2.67 -4.46
C LEU A 127 2.63 1.79 -3.69
N LEU A 128 2.59 0.47 -3.92
CA LEU A 128 3.53 -0.47 -3.30
C LEU A 128 4.99 -0.21 -3.74
N THR A 129 5.20 0.13 -5.01
CA THR A 129 6.52 0.43 -5.57
C THR A 129 7.15 1.65 -4.88
N VAL A 130 6.36 2.69 -4.63
CA VAL A 130 6.84 3.87 -3.88
C VAL A 130 7.17 3.49 -2.44
N LEU A 131 6.32 2.70 -1.79
CA LEU A 131 6.53 2.25 -0.42
C LEU A 131 7.82 1.43 -0.26
N ASP A 132 8.06 0.50 -1.18
CA ASP A 132 9.25 -0.33 -1.20
C ASP A 132 10.53 0.45 -1.52
N SER A 133 10.41 1.47 -2.36
CA SER A 133 11.50 2.39 -2.65
C SER A 133 11.91 3.19 -1.40
N GLU A 134 10.95 3.64 -0.60
CA GLU A 134 11.22 4.32 0.66
C GLU A 134 11.82 3.38 1.72
N ARG A 135 11.32 2.15 1.81
CA ARG A 135 11.93 1.11 2.65
C ARG A 135 13.39 0.89 2.29
N SER A 136 13.69 0.78 1.00
CA SER A 136 15.05 0.61 0.50
C SER A 136 15.93 1.84 0.79
N SER A 137 15.37 3.04 0.69
CA SER A 137 16.04 4.30 1.03
C SER A 137 16.42 4.36 2.51
N LEU A 138 15.47 4.08 3.41
CA LEU A 138 15.69 4.03 4.86
C LEU A 138 16.72 2.97 5.25
N PHE A 139 16.66 1.77 4.66
CA PHE A 139 17.65 0.73 4.88
C PHE A 139 19.07 1.18 4.51
N ARG A 140 19.23 1.85 3.36
CA ARG A 140 20.53 2.40 2.94
C ARG A 140 21.03 3.47 3.89
N LYS A 141 20.15 4.37 4.38
CA LYS A 141 20.49 5.40 5.38
C LYS A 141 20.96 4.75 6.69
N LEU A 142 20.25 3.74 7.17
CA LEU A 142 20.62 2.96 8.36
C LEU A 142 21.97 2.25 8.22
N ARG A 143 22.27 1.69 7.04
CA ARG A 143 23.56 1.05 6.78
C ARG A 143 24.70 2.06 6.78
N LYS A 144 24.51 3.25 6.20
CA LYS A 144 25.52 4.31 6.15
C LYS A 144 25.78 4.96 7.50
N GLY A 145 24.74 5.17 8.32
CA GLY A 145 24.90 5.75 9.67
C GLY A 145 25.50 4.81 10.72
N ARG A 146 25.82 3.56 10.34
CA ARG A 146 26.51 2.57 11.16
C ARG A 146 27.99 2.40 10.78
N GLY A 147 28.44 3.05 9.70
CA GLY A 147 29.82 3.00 9.19
C GLY A 147 30.60 4.26 9.49
#